data_AF-A0A523T4Q7-F1
#
_entry.id   AF-A0A523T4Q7-F1
#
_cell.length_a   1.000
_cell.length_b   1.000
_cell.length_c   1.000
_cell.angle_alpha   90.00
_cell.angle_beta   90.00
_cell.angle_gamma   90.00
#
_symmetry.space_group_name_H-M   'P 1'
#
loop_
_entity.id
_entity.type
_entity.pdbx_description
1 polymer ?
#
loop_
_entity_poly.entity_id
_entity_poly.type
_entity_poly.pdbx_seq_one_letter_code
_entity_poly.pdbx_strand_id
1 'polypeptide(L)'
;MKTIDVAMIGVSAALYAIVGVLTNMGIVSPVVGVVKFWPAVIVPAIFAVLFGPWVGGIGAAIGIFVSDMVQPGHGIALLSLTAGSTSNFAMFFLIGWISKRNINWRNMVIALIAGSALLTGMIGYLFLINQLPLDVVAMFLGVLFACVAIVIGFGLWKPEWKNYGLASVIGLLVGSAIIGFVLLGYSQILPLPLTTGFERNAPFYASFFWMVWTFATEIPFLVIIVPPVVKICYKAFPSLAPKPKK
;
A
#
# COMPACT_ATOMS: atom_id res chain seq x y z
N MET A 1 18.33 -4.29 15.11
CA MET A 1 18.04 -5.36 14.13
C MET A 1 18.89 -6.56 14.47
N LYS A 2 18.32 -7.76 14.41
CA LYS A 2 19.04 -9.03 14.59
C LYS A 2 19.54 -9.52 13.23
N THR A 3 20.52 -10.43 13.23
CA THR A 3 21.05 -11.04 11.99
C THR A 3 19.95 -11.70 11.15
N ILE A 4 18.97 -12.34 11.79
CA ILE A 4 17.82 -12.92 11.10
C ILE A 4 16.95 -11.87 10.40
N ASP A 5 16.84 -10.66 10.94
CA ASP A 5 16.06 -9.59 10.31
C ASP A 5 16.72 -9.17 9.00
N VAL A 6 18.06 -9.07 8.97
CA VAL A 6 18.84 -8.75 7.76
C VAL A 6 18.69 -9.86 6.71
N ALA A 7 18.79 -11.12 7.13
CA ALA A 7 18.57 -12.25 6.23
C ALA A 7 17.15 -12.22 5.63
N MET A 8 16.13 -11.95 6.45
CA MET A 8 14.74 -11.89 6.00
C MET A 8 14.43 -10.65 5.15
N ILE A 9 15.17 -9.54 5.30
CA ILE A 9 15.12 -8.42 4.35
C ILE A 9 15.55 -8.90 2.96
N GLY A 10 16.68 -9.60 2.87
CA GLY A 10 17.19 -10.14 1.61
C GLY A 10 16.21 -11.13 0.96
N VAL A 11 15.67 -12.07 1.75
CA VAL A 11 14.69 -13.04 1.26
C VAL A 11 13.39 -12.35 0.82
N SER A 12 12.87 -11.41 1.62
CA SER A 12 11.67 -10.63 1.29
C SER A 12 11.86 -9.87 -0.03
N ALA A 13 12.97 -9.16 -0.19
CA ALA A 13 13.27 -8.40 -1.39
C ALA A 13 13.38 -9.30 -2.64
N ALA A 14 14.10 -10.42 -2.53
CA ALA A 14 14.26 -11.35 -3.64
C ALA A 14 12.92 -11.99 -4.04
N LEU A 15 12.14 -12.49 -3.07
CA LEU A 15 10.83 -13.07 -3.34
C LEU A 15 9.87 -12.03 -3.90
N TYR A 16 9.89 -10.80 -3.39
CA TYR A 16 9.01 -9.75 -3.87
C TYR A 16 9.32 -9.38 -5.32
N ALA A 17 10.60 -9.27 -5.69
CA ALA A 17 11.02 -9.04 -7.06
C ALA A 17 10.64 -10.21 -7.98
N ILE A 18 10.90 -11.45 -7.57
CA ILE A 18 10.58 -12.66 -8.37
C ILE A 18 9.08 -12.79 -8.59
N VAL A 19 8.28 -12.71 -7.52
CA VAL A 19 6.82 -12.77 -7.62
C VAL A 19 6.28 -11.60 -8.43
N GLY A 20 6.83 -10.39 -8.26
CA GLY A 20 6.51 -9.21 -9.06
C GLY A 20 6.74 -9.42 -10.56
N VAL A 21 7.86 -10.05 -10.94
CA VAL A 21 8.14 -10.38 -12.35
C VAL A 21 7.20 -11.47 -12.86
N LEU A 22 6.98 -12.54 -12.10
CA LEU A 22 6.15 -13.68 -12.51
C LEU A 22 4.65 -13.37 -12.60
N THR A 23 4.18 -12.44 -11.77
CA THR A 23 2.77 -12.03 -11.72
C THR A 23 2.48 -10.77 -12.52
N ASN A 24 3.46 -10.25 -13.25
CA ASN A 24 3.25 -9.09 -14.11
C ASN A 24 2.39 -9.46 -15.33
N MET A 25 1.14 -9.02 -15.31
CA MET A 25 0.19 -9.22 -16.41
C MET A 25 0.30 -8.15 -17.51
N GLY A 26 1.23 -7.19 -17.38
CA GLY A 26 1.33 -6.05 -18.29
C GLY A 26 0.18 -5.04 -18.14
N ILE A 27 -0.65 -5.21 -17.11
CA ILE A 27 -1.79 -4.33 -16.81
C ILE A 27 -1.28 -3.13 -16.03
N VAL A 28 -1.47 -1.94 -16.58
CA VAL A 28 -1.26 -0.65 -15.90
C VAL A 28 -2.60 0.04 -15.67
N SER A 29 -2.60 1.10 -14.86
CA SER A 29 -3.80 1.91 -14.62
C SER A 29 -4.48 2.29 -15.95
N PRO A 30 -5.75 1.93 -16.17
CA PRO A 30 -6.38 2.03 -17.49
C PRO A 30 -6.61 3.47 -17.96
N VAL A 31 -6.63 4.44 -17.05
CA VAL A 31 -6.91 5.86 -17.35
C VAL A 31 -5.65 6.72 -17.38
N VAL A 32 -4.69 6.43 -16.50
CA VAL A 32 -3.51 7.29 -16.27
C VAL A 32 -2.17 6.58 -16.53
N GLY A 33 -2.20 5.26 -16.76
CA GLY A 33 -1.00 4.45 -16.97
C GLY A 33 -0.04 4.48 -15.77
N VAL A 34 1.24 4.24 -16.04
CA VAL A 34 2.38 4.26 -15.09
C VAL A 34 2.35 3.17 -14.00
N VAL A 35 1.29 3.11 -13.21
CA VAL A 35 1.19 2.21 -12.05
C VAL A 35 0.67 0.85 -12.49
N LYS A 36 1.39 -0.20 -12.11
CA LYS A 36 1.08 -1.59 -12.47
C LYS A 36 0.00 -2.18 -11.57
N PHE A 37 -0.72 -3.18 -12.07
CA PHE A 37 -1.47 -4.12 -11.24
C PHE A 37 -0.48 -5.00 -10.48
N TRP A 38 -0.50 -4.98 -9.14
CA TRP A 38 0.60 -5.52 -8.35
C TRP A 38 0.17 -6.48 -7.22
N PRO A 39 -0.27 -7.71 -7.53
CA PRO A 39 -0.65 -8.70 -6.51
C PRO A 39 0.52 -9.15 -5.64
N ALA A 40 1.76 -8.92 -6.08
CA ALA A 40 2.98 -9.31 -5.37
C ALA A 40 3.15 -8.65 -4.00
N VAL A 41 2.38 -7.58 -3.69
CA VAL A 41 2.35 -6.90 -2.38
C VAL A 41 2.10 -7.83 -1.18
N ILE A 42 1.52 -9.01 -1.42
CA ILE A 42 1.35 -10.04 -0.40
C ILE A 42 2.69 -10.45 0.24
N VAL A 43 3.78 -10.50 -0.53
CA VAL A 43 5.08 -10.98 -0.07
C VAL A 43 5.62 -10.07 1.05
N PRO A 44 5.90 -8.78 0.80
CA PRO A 44 6.40 -7.90 1.86
C PRO A 44 5.40 -7.74 3.01
N ALA A 45 4.09 -7.83 2.78
CA ALA A 45 3.10 -7.83 3.86
C ALA A 45 3.25 -9.04 4.81
N ILE A 46 3.44 -10.25 4.27
CA ILE A 46 3.71 -11.45 5.06
C ILE A 46 4.96 -11.24 5.92
N PHE A 47 6.05 -10.77 5.31
CA PHE A 47 7.30 -10.51 6.04
C PHE A 47 7.17 -9.38 7.07
N ALA A 48 6.37 -8.35 6.80
CA ALA A 48 6.10 -7.27 7.75
C ALA A 48 5.40 -7.79 9.00
N VAL A 49 4.43 -8.69 8.85
CA VAL A 49 3.71 -9.29 9.98
C VAL A 49 4.62 -10.23 10.77
N LEU A 50 5.31 -11.15 10.08
CA LEU A 50 6.16 -12.17 10.70
C LEU A 50 7.39 -11.54 11.40
N PHE A 51 8.14 -10.70 10.70
CA PHE A 51 9.45 -10.22 11.15
C PHE A 51 9.44 -8.75 11.59
N GLY A 52 8.38 -8.00 11.30
CA GLY A 52 8.18 -6.64 11.79
C GLY A 52 8.43 -5.53 10.77
N PRO A 53 8.30 -4.27 11.20
CA PRO A 53 8.17 -3.12 10.29
C PRO A 53 9.42 -2.89 9.45
N TRP A 54 10.61 -3.03 10.01
CA TRP A 54 11.87 -2.84 9.28
C TRP A 54 12.08 -3.89 8.18
N VAL A 55 11.73 -5.16 8.46
CA VAL A 55 11.88 -6.24 7.47
C VAL A 55 10.89 -6.08 6.33
N GLY A 56 9.63 -5.78 6.66
CA GLY A 56 8.60 -5.46 5.67
C GLY A 56 8.97 -4.27 4.80
N GLY A 57 9.28 -3.12 5.42
CA GLY A 57 9.55 -1.87 4.72
C GLY A 57 10.82 -1.92 3.86
N ILE A 58 11.96 -2.33 4.42
CA ILE A 58 13.23 -2.36 3.67
C ILE A 58 13.17 -3.43 2.57
N GLY A 59 12.66 -4.62 2.90
CA GLY A 59 12.51 -5.71 1.92
C GLY A 59 11.62 -5.30 0.75
N ALA A 60 10.52 -4.60 1.02
CA ALA A 60 9.65 -4.10 -0.03
C ALA A 60 10.32 -3.02 -0.89
N ALA A 61 11.02 -2.07 -0.27
CA ALA A 61 11.68 -0.97 -0.97
C ALA A 61 12.75 -1.46 -1.94
N ILE A 62 13.54 -2.45 -1.53
CA ILE A 62 14.56 -3.09 -2.37
C ILE A 62 13.89 -3.97 -3.44
N GLY A 63 12.91 -4.79 -3.04
CA GLY A 63 12.25 -5.71 -3.96
C GLY A 63 11.52 -5.01 -5.09
N ILE A 64 10.78 -3.92 -4.81
CA ILE A 64 10.12 -3.14 -5.86
C ILE A 64 11.13 -2.46 -6.77
N PHE A 65 12.23 -1.93 -6.23
CA PHE A 65 13.28 -1.30 -7.03
C PHE A 65 13.88 -2.29 -8.02
N VAL A 66 14.29 -3.47 -7.55
CA VAL A 66 14.81 -4.53 -8.42
C VAL A 66 13.77 -4.94 -9.45
N SER A 67 12.51 -5.10 -9.05
CA SER A 67 11.44 -5.46 -9.97
C SER A 67 11.23 -4.41 -11.06
N ASP A 68 11.23 -3.12 -10.71
CA ASP A 68 11.05 -2.03 -11.67
C ASP A 68 12.20 -1.97 -12.67
N MET A 69 13.44 -2.26 -12.25
CA MET A 69 14.61 -2.23 -13.13
C MET A 69 14.62 -3.36 -14.17
N VAL A 70 14.00 -4.49 -13.85
CA VAL A 70 13.94 -5.65 -14.76
C VAL A 70 12.73 -5.58 -15.70
N GLN A 71 11.68 -4.85 -15.30
CA GLN A 71 10.40 -4.91 -16.00
C GLN A 71 10.37 -3.97 -17.22
N PRO A 72 9.91 -4.46 -18.39
CA PRO A 72 9.85 -3.64 -19.60
C PRO A 72 9.02 -2.37 -19.38
N GLY A 73 9.59 -1.20 -19.67
CA GLY A 73 8.93 0.11 -19.54
C GLY A 73 8.98 0.76 -18.15
N HIS A 74 9.51 0.09 -17.11
CA HIS A 74 9.63 0.64 -15.74
C HIS A 74 11.07 0.91 -15.28
N GLY A 75 12.06 0.69 -16.15
CA GLY A 75 13.50 0.78 -15.86
C GLY A 75 14.05 2.18 -15.53
N ILE A 76 13.24 3.08 -14.97
CA ILE A 76 13.64 4.44 -14.60
C ILE A 76 13.99 4.46 -13.10
N ALA A 77 15.29 4.31 -12.81
CA ALA A 77 15.80 4.19 -11.43
C ALA A 77 15.34 5.33 -10.52
N LEU A 78 15.38 6.58 -11.00
CA LEU A 78 14.96 7.74 -10.22
C LEU A 78 13.47 7.69 -9.86
N LEU A 79 12.61 7.30 -10.82
CA LEU A 79 11.18 7.16 -10.60
C LEU A 79 10.88 6.07 -9.57
N SER A 80 11.54 4.92 -9.70
CA SER A 80 11.40 3.82 -8.74
C SER A 80 11.88 4.22 -7.34
N LEU A 81 13.05 4.85 -7.21
CA LEU A 81 13.57 5.28 -5.91
C LEU A 81 12.67 6.32 -5.23
N THR A 82 12.09 7.25 -6.01
CA THR A 82 11.28 8.36 -5.47
C THR A 82 9.84 7.97 -5.21
N ALA A 83 9.21 7.17 -6.07
CA ALA A 83 7.82 6.75 -5.95
C ALA A 83 7.69 5.30 -5.44
N GLY A 84 8.32 4.34 -6.13
CA GLY A 84 8.19 2.92 -5.83
C GLY A 84 8.74 2.53 -4.45
N SER A 85 10.04 2.73 -4.22
CA SER A 85 10.72 2.34 -3.00
C SER A 85 10.20 3.07 -1.76
N THR A 86 9.94 4.37 -1.84
CA THR A 86 9.44 5.17 -0.71
C THR A 86 8.02 4.77 -0.29
N SER A 87 7.12 4.58 -1.26
CA SER A 87 5.74 4.16 -1.00
C SER A 87 5.70 2.77 -0.39
N ASN A 88 6.44 1.82 -0.97
CA ASN A 88 6.54 0.45 -0.49
C ASN A 88 7.15 0.42 0.92
N PHE A 89 8.25 1.15 1.15
CA PHE A 89 8.83 1.26 2.49
C PHE A 89 7.79 1.71 3.51
N ALA A 90 7.13 2.85 3.27
CA ALA A 90 6.17 3.43 4.20
C ALA A 90 4.98 2.50 4.44
N MET A 91 4.41 1.94 3.38
CA MET A 91 3.28 1.02 3.42
C MET A 91 3.58 -0.21 4.29
N PHE A 92 4.63 -0.96 3.97
CA PHE A 92 4.90 -2.23 4.66
C PHE A 92 5.50 -2.02 6.04
N PHE A 93 6.21 -0.90 6.27
CA PHE A 93 6.60 -0.49 7.61
C PHE A 93 5.38 -0.27 8.51
N LEU A 94 4.38 0.49 8.04
CA LEU A 94 3.15 0.73 8.78
C LEU A 94 2.35 -0.56 9.00
N ILE A 95 2.27 -1.43 7.99
CA ILE A 95 1.62 -2.74 8.13
C ILE A 95 2.27 -3.56 9.26
N GLY A 96 3.60 -3.69 9.24
CA GLY A 96 4.34 -4.44 10.25
C GLY A 96 4.29 -3.82 11.65
N TRP A 97 4.14 -2.50 11.74
CA TRP A 97 4.06 -1.77 13.02
C TRP A 97 2.66 -1.82 13.64
N ILE A 98 1.61 -1.54 12.86
CA ILE A 98 0.22 -1.45 13.34
C ILE A 98 -0.35 -2.85 13.62
N SER A 99 -0.02 -3.86 12.79
CA SER A 99 -0.52 -5.23 12.98
C SER A 99 -0.16 -5.85 14.32
N LYS A 100 0.95 -5.41 14.94
CA LYS A 100 1.43 -5.87 16.26
C LYS A 100 0.84 -5.08 17.44
N ARG A 101 0.05 -4.04 17.18
CA ARG A 101 -0.63 -3.26 18.23
C ARG A 101 -1.86 -4.02 18.72
N ASN A 102 -2.24 -3.77 19.97
CA ASN A 102 -3.50 -4.27 20.52
C ASN A 102 -4.52 -3.13 20.55
N ILE A 103 -5.17 -2.88 19.40
CA ILE A 103 -6.14 -1.80 19.28
C ILE A 103 -7.53 -2.36 19.61
N ASN A 104 -8.14 -1.79 20.64
CA ASN A 104 -9.51 -2.13 21.01
C ASN A 104 -10.50 -1.60 19.97
N TRP A 105 -11.63 -2.28 19.81
CA TRP A 105 -12.65 -1.92 18.82
C TRP A 105 -13.12 -0.47 18.94
N ARG A 106 -13.33 0.00 20.17
CA ARG A 106 -13.70 1.39 20.45
C ARG A 106 -12.67 2.38 19.87
N ASN A 107 -11.38 2.16 20.13
CA ASN A 107 -10.33 3.04 19.65
C ASN A 107 -10.17 2.98 18.13
N MET A 108 -10.38 1.81 17.53
CA MET A 108 -10.38 1.65 16.07
C MET A 108 -11.51 2.46 15.43
N VAL A 109 -12.73 2.33 15.95
CA VAL A 109 -13.90 3.07 15.44
C VAL A 109 -13.72 4.58 15.62
N ILE A 110 -13.22 5.02 16.78
CA ILE A 110 -12.90 6.44 17.02
C ILE A 110 -11.87 6.95 16.02
N ALA A 111 -10.79 6.20 15.79
CA ALA A 111 -9.75 6.57 14.82
C ALA A 111 -10.30 6.65 13.39
N LEU A 112 -11.16 5.70 12.99
CA LEU A 112 -11.82 5.70 11.69
C LEU A 112 -12.75 6.91 11.53
N ILE A 113 -13.61 7.20 12.53
CA ILE A 113 -14.53 8.34 12.50
C ILE A 113 -13.78 9.66 12.45
N ALA A 114 -12.80 9.84 13.34
CA ALA A 114 -12.00 11.07 13.40
C ALA A 114 -11.21 11.26 12.10
N GLY A 115 -10.56 10.20 11.59
CA GLY A 115 -9.84 10.24 10.32
C GLY A 115 -10.76 10.54 9.14
N SER A 116 -11.93 9.89 9.06
CA SER A 116 -12.88 10.14 7.97
C SER A 116 -13.49 11.54 8.03
N ALA A 117 -13.77 12.06 9.23
CA ALA A 117 -14.29 13.41 9.40
C ALA A 117 -13.27 14.47 8.99
N LEU A 118 -12.00 14.30 9.41
CA LEU A 118 -10.91 15.20 9.02
C LEU A 118 -10.68 15.19 7.51
N LEU A 119 -10.61 14.01 6.88
CA LEU A 119 -10.43 13.90 5.44
C LEU A 119 -11.62 14.45 4.66
N THR A 120 -12.85 14.17 5.10
CA THR A 120 -14.07 14.74 4.49
C THR A 120 -14.07 16.26 4.60
N GLY A 121 -13.70 16.82 5.74
CA GLY A 121 -13.58 18.27 5.94
C GLY A 121 -12.51 18.89 5.03
N MET A 122 -11.36 18.22 4.87
CA MET A 122 -10.30 18.67 3.97
C MET A 122 -10.74 18.64 2.49
N ILE A 123 -11.38 17.55 2.06
CA ILE A 123 -11.92 17.43 0.69
C ILE A 123 -12.99 18.50 0.45
N GLY A 124 -13.89 18.72 1.42
CA GLY A 124 -14.91 19.76 1.36
C GLY A 124 -14.32 21.16 1.28
N TYR A 125 -13.26 21.44 2.05
CA TYR A 125 -12.54 22.71 1.96
C TYR A 125 -11.94 22.93 0.57
N LEU A 126 -11.23 21.93 0.02
CA LEU A 126 -10.64 22.00 -1.33
C LEU A 126 -11.69 22.19 -2.43
N PHE A 127 -12.88 21.61 -2.26
CA PHE A 127 -14.03 21.86 -3.13
C PHE A 127 -14.52 23.31 -3.03
N LEU A 128 -14.67 23.86 -1.81
CA LEU A 128 -15.13 25.23 -1.59
C LEU A 128 -14.19 26.29 -2.18
N ILE A 129 -12.89 26.02 -2.23
CA ILE A 129 -11.90 26.91 -2.87
C ILE A 129 -11.71 26.62 -4.37
N ASN A 130 -12.64 25.86 -4.99
CA ASN A 130 -12.66 25.50 -6.42
C ASN A 130 -11.39 24.78 -6.91
N GLN A 131 -10.67 24.08 -6.03
CA GLN A 131 -9.48 23.30 -6.40
C GLN A 131 -9.82 21.88 -6.85
N LEU A 132 -11.02 21.39 -6.51
CA LEU A 132 -11.50 20.07 -6.89
C LEU A 132 -12.86 20.17 -7.60
N PRO A 133 -13.04 19.54 -8.77
CA PRO A 133 -14.36 19.40 -9.38
C PRO A 133 -15.18 18.32 -8.64
N LEU A 134 -16.52 18.36 -8.81
CA LEU A 134 -17.46 17.55 -8.03
C LEU A 134 -17.29 16.03 -8.23
N ASP A 135 -16.97 15.61 -9.45
CA ASP A 135 -16.65 14.24 -9.82
C ASP A 135 -15.43 13.69 -9.05
N VAL A 136 -14.38 14.50 -8.92
CA VAL A 136 -13.19 14.15 -8.15
C VAL A 136 -13.51 14.07 -6.65
N VAL A 137 -14.30 15.00 -6.11
CA VAL A 137 -14.79 14.95 -4.73
C VAL A 137 -15.57 13.67 -4.45
N ALA A 138 -16.49 13.30 -5.34
CA ALA A 138 -17.28 12.08 -5.21
C ALA A 138 -16.37 10.83 -5.20
N MET A 139 -15.33 10.81 -6.05
CA MET A 139 -14.35 9.73 -6.07
C MET A 139 -13.57 9.62 -4.76
N PHE A 140 -13.11 10.75 -4.20
CA PHE A 140 -12.42 10.80 -2.91
C PHE A 140 -13.26 10.26 -1.76
N LEU A 141 -14.50 10.73 -1.66
CA LEU A 141 -15.42 10.29 -0.61
C LEU A 141 -15.77 8.81 -0.80
N GLY A 142 -15.98 8.37 -2.04
CA GLY A 142 -16.22 6.96 -2.36
C GLY A 142 -15.10 6.05 -1.87
N VAL A 143 -13.84 6.41 -2.15
CA VAL A 143 -12.67 5.63 -1.71
C VAL A 143 -12.52 5.67 -0.19
N LEU A 144 -12.70 6.85 0.42
CA LEU A 144 -12.63 7.00 1.88
C LEU A 144 -13.65 6.09 2.57
N PHE A 145 -14.92 6.13 2.15
CA PHE A 145 -15.96 5.30 2.74
C PHE A 145 -15.79 3.82 2.41
N ALA A 146 -15.27 3.47 1.22
CA ALA A 146 -14.90 2.11 0.89
C ALA A 146 -13.80 1.58 1.82
N CYS A 147 -12.76 2.38 2.12
CA CYS A 147 -11.72 2.04 3.09
C CYS A 147 -12.32 1.74 4.47
N VAL A 148 -13.20 2.62 4.97
CA VAL A 148 -13.87 2.41 6.27
C VAL A 148 -14.71 1.13 6.24
N ALA A 149 -15.48 0.91 5.18
CA ALA A 149 -16.30 -0.28 5.02
C ALA A 149 -15.45 -1.57 4.98
N ILE A 150 -14.31 -1.56 4.29
CA ILE A 150 -13.38 -2.70 4.23
C ILE A 150 -12.79 -2.99 5.62
N VAL A 151 -12.34 -1.97 6.37
CA VAL A 151 -11.79 -2.18 7.72
C VAL A 151 -12.84 -2.77 8.65
N ILE A 152 -14.05 -2.20 8.66
CA ILE A 152 -15.14 -2.68 9.52
C ILE A 152 -15.56 -4.08 9.09
N GLY A 153 -15.84 -4.30 7.81
CA GLY A 153 -16.27 -5.59 7.26
C GLY A 153 -15.25 -6.69 7.51
N PHE A 154 -13.96 -6.42 7.27
CA PHE A 154 -12.89 -7.38 7.53
C PHE A 154 -12.71 -7.65 9.03
N GLY A 155 -12.78 -6.61 9.87
CA GLY A 155 -12.72 -6.77 11.32
C GLY A 155 -13.88 -7.60 11.88
N LEU A 156 -15.08 -7.46 11.33
CA LEU A 156 -16.24 -8.27 11.70
C LEU A 156 -16.14 -9.71 11.18
N TRP A 157 -15.60 -9.91 9.98
CA TRP A 157 -15.45 -11.24 9.38
C TRP A 157 -14.33 -12.06 10.02
N LYS A 158 -13.20 -11.43 10.35
CA LYS A 158 -12.01 -12.05 10.95
C LYS A 158 -11.52 -11.23 12.15
N PRO A 159 -12.22 -11.29 13.30
CA PRO A 159 -11.89 -10.49 14.49
C PRO A 159 -10.46 -10.68 14.99
N GLU A 160 -9.88 -11.87 14.80
CA GLU A 160 -8.50 -12.16 15.19
C GLU A 160 -7.45 -11.43 14.32
N TRP A 161 -7.85 -10.96 13.13
CA TRP A 161 -7.00 -10.21 12.20
C TRP A 161 -7.37 -8.72 12.10
N LYS A 162 -8.28 -8.21 12.94
CA LYS A 162 -8.75 -6.81 12.84
C LYS A 162 -7.61 -5.77 12.83
N ASN A 163 -6.56 -5.97 13.62
CA ASN A 163 -5.43 -5.05 13.69
C ASN A 163 -4.62 -5.09 12.39
N TYR A 164 -4.50 -6.26 11.77
CA TYR A 164 -3.88 -6.42 10.46
C TYR A 164 -4.74 -5.82 9.34
N GLY A 165 -6.06 -5.98 9.38
CA GLY A 165 -6.96 -5.33 8.42
C GLY A 165 -6.84 -3.81 8.46
N LEU A 166 -6.87 -3.23 9.66
CA LEU A 166 -6.61 -1.81 9.88
C LEU A 166 -5.22 -1.40 9.36
N ALA A 167 -4.19 -2.20 9.68
CA ALA A 167 -2.82 -1.95 9.25
C ALA A 167 -2.69 -1.95 7.72
N SER A 168 -3.37 -2.87 7.03
CA SER A 168 -3.37 -3.01 5.58
C SER A 168 -4.01 -1.80 4.91
N VAL A 169 -5.16 -1.35 5.41
CA VAL A 169 -5.82 -0.15 4.86
C VAL A 169 -5.01 1.11 5.12
N ILE A 170 -4.49 1.33 6.33
CA ILE A 170 -3.67 2.51 6.64
C ILE A 170 -2.37 2.51 5.84
N GLY A 171 -1.63 1.39 5.86
CA GLY A 171 -0.36 1.28 5.15
C GLY A 171 -0.55 1.46 3.65
N LEU A 172 -1.55 0.82 3.05
CA LEU A 172 -1.83 0.94 1.62
C LEU A 172 -2.30 2.34 1.24
N LEU A 173 -3.14 2.99 2.06
CA LEU A 173 -3.55 4.37 1.83
C LEU A 173 -2.34 5.31 1.82
N VAL A 174 -1.42 5.17 2.77
CA VAL A 174 -0.19 5.96 2.83
C VAL A 174 0.70 5.68 1.61
N GLY A 175 0.94 4.42 1.27
CA GLY A 175 1.74 4.06 0.10
C GLY A 175 1.13 4.59 -1.21
N SER A 176 -0.17 4.42 -1.39
CA SER A 176 -0.91 4.89 -2.57
C SER A 176 -0.90 6.41 -2.69
N ALA A 177 -1.00 7.13 -1.56
CA ALA A 177 -0.89 8.58 -1.55
C ALA A 177 0.51 9.04 -1.96
N ILE A 178 1.56 8.39 -1.45
CA ILE A 178 2.95 8.67 -1.86
C ILE A 178 3.10 8.46 -3.37
N ILE A 179 2.62 7.35 -3.93
CA ILE A 179 2.65 7.11 -5.39
C ILE A 179 1.93 8.23 -6.12
N GLY A 180 0.67 8.51 -5.77
CA GLY A 180 -0.14 9.52 -6.48
C GLY A 180 0.51 10.90 -6.51
N PHE A 181 0.97 11.40 -5.37
CA PHE A 181 1.57 12.75 -5.27
C PHE A 181 3.00 12.81 -5.82
N VAL A 182 3.80 11.76 -5.65
CA VAL A 182 5.14 11.74 -6.25
C VAL A 182 5.04 11.66 -7.76
N LEU A 183 4.14 10.85 -8.34
CA LEU A 183 3.95 10.81 -9.79
C LEU A 183 3.47 12.15 -10.35
N LEU A 184 2.56 12.84 -9.64
CA LEU A 184 2.16 14.20 -9.97
C LEU A 184 3.37 15.13 -10.00
N GLY A 185 4.17 15.19 -8.94
CA GLY A 185 5.35 16.04 -8.85
C GLY A 185 6.42 15.69 -9.88
N TYR A 186 6.67 14.39 -10.09
CA TYR A 186 7.61 13.88 -11.07
C TYR A 186 7.23 14.34 -12.48
N SER A 187 5.95 14.25 -12.85
CA SER A 187 5.44 14.68 -14.17
C SER A 187 5.65 16.16 -14.49
N GLN A 188 5.86 17.02 -13.47
CA GLN A 188 6.15 18.45 -13.67
C GLN A 188 7.60 18.69 -14.09
N ILE A 189 8.50 17.75 -13.80
CA ILE A 189 9.94 17.90 -13.98
C ILE A 189 10.46 16.96 -15.08
N LEU A 190 9.95 15.72 -15.12
CA LEU A 190 10.43 14.63 -15.96
C LEU A 190 9.25 13.89 -16.60
N PRO A 191 9.44 13.30 -17.80
CA PRO A 191 8.40 12.54 -18.47
C PRO A 191 8.12 11.23 -17.73
N LEU A 192 6.84 10.91 -17.57
CA LEU A 192 6.38 9.63 -17.02
C LEU A 192 6.36 8.55 -18.12
N PRO A 193 6.73 7.29 -17.80
CA PRO A 193 6.66 6.18 -18.74
C PRO A 193 5.24 5.58 -18.78
N LEU A 194 4.90 4.92 -19.89
CA LEU A 194 3.67 4.10 -20.01
C LEU A 194 2.39 4.85 -19.62
N THR A 195 2.33 6.16 -19.88
CA THR A 195 1.13 6.97 -19.59
C THR A 195 0.14 6.90 -20.74
N THR A 196 -1.12 7.17 -20.42
CA THR A 196 -2.20 7.37 -21.39
C THR A 196 -2.60 8.85 -21.39
N GLY A 197 -1.71 9.73 -21.87
CA GLY A 197 -1.98 11.16 -22.07
C GLY A 197 -1.47 12.11 -20.99
N PHE A 198 -0.75 11.63 -19.98
CA PHE A 198 -0.19 12.44 -18.88
C PHE A 198 1.33 12.31 -18.76
N GLU A 199 2.02 12.25 -19.91
CA GLU A 199 3.48 12.11 -19.96
C GLU A 199 4.20 13.24 -19.23
N ARG A 200 3.69 14.47 -19.36
CA ARG A 200 4.16 15.65 -18.63
C ARG A 200 3.00 16.50 -18.17
N ASN A 201 3.24 17.30 -17.13
CA ASN A 201 2.28 18.25 -16.57
C ASN A 201 0.95 17.58 -16.23
N ALA A 202 1.00 16.42 -15.56
CA ALA A 202 -0.20 15.71 -15.18
C ALA A 202 -1.07 16.65 -14.31
N PRO A 203 -2.39 16.70 -14.55
CA PRO A 203 -3.28 17.53 -13.77
C PRO A 203 -3.37 17.00 -12.34
N PHE A 204 -3.70 17.86 -11.38
CA PHE A 204 -3.77 17.49 -9.96
C PHE A 204 -4.61 16.24 -9.71
N TYR A 205 -5.72 16.08 -10.44
CA TYR A 205 -6.62 14.94 -10.27
C TYR A 205 -6.01 13.59 -10.72
N ALA A 206 -4.96 13.59 -11.55
CA ALA A 206 -4.26 12.36 -11.97
C ALA A 206 -3.62 11.63 -10.77
N SER A 207 -3.16 12.38 -9.76
CA SER A 207 -2.67 11.82 -8.49
C SER A 207 -3.68 10.88 -7.84
N PHE A 208 -4.96 11.18 -7.96
CA PHE A 208 -6.04 10.38 -7.37
C PHE A 208 -6.34 9.14 -8.18
N PHE A 209 -6.30 9.21 -9.51
CA PHE A 209 -6.45 8.00 -10.31
C PHE A 209 -5.34 6.98 -10.02
N TRP A 210 -4.08 7.43 -9.86
CA TRP A 210 -2.99 6.54 -9.43
C TRP A 210 -3.21 6.01 -8.02
N MET A 211 -3.60 6.86 -7.07
CA MET A 211 -3.88 6.46 -5.68
C MET A 211 -5.01 5.43 -5.61
N VAL A 212 -6.14 5.68 -6.27
CA VAL A 212 -7.32 4.80 -6.28
C VAL A 212 -7.01 3.49 -6.96
N TRP A 213 -6.31 3.53 -8.10
CA TRP A 213 -5.88 2.32 -8.80
C TRP A 213 -5.01 1.44 -7.90
N THR A 214 -3.96 2.01 -7.30
CA THR A 214 -3.06 1.28 -6.39
C THR A 214 -3.84 0.67 -5.24
N PHE A 215 -4.64 1.48 -4.55
CA PHE A 215 -5.40 1.03 -3.39
C PHE A 215 -6.40 -0.09 -3.75
N ALA A 216 -7.25 0.15 -4.75
CA ALA A 216 -8.35 -0.75 -5.09
C ALA A 216 -7.86 -2.09 -5.62
N THR A 217 -6.74 -2.10 -6.34
CA THR A 217 -6.20 -3.32 -6.91
C THR A 217 -5.40 -4.15 -5.91
N GLU A 218 -4.75 -3.53 -4.93
CA GLU A 218 -3.89 -4.22 -3.97
C GLU A 218 -4.61 -4.70 -2.71
N ILE A 219 -5.61 -3.95 -2.22
CA ILE A 219 -6.29 -4.28 -0.96
C ILE A 219 -6.91 -5.69 -0.92
N PRO A 220 -7.52 -6.24 -1.99
CA PRO A 220 -8.12 -7.56 -1.94
C PRO A 220 -7.08 -8.65 -1.66
N PHE A 221 -5.87 -8.53 -2.23
CA PHE A 221 -4.80 -9.49 -2.03
C PHE A 221 -4.27 -9.46 -0.60
N LEU A 222 -4.10 -8.27 -0.03
CA LEU A 222 -3.66 -8.12 1.36
C LEU A 222 -4.64 -8.77 2.33
N VAL A 223 -5.93 -8.47 2.22
CA VAL A 223 -6.92 -8.96 3.19
C VAL A 223 -7.30 -10.43 3.00
N ILE A 224 -7.26 -10.95 1.77
CA ILE A 224 -7.66 -12.33 1.47
C ILE A 224 -6.49 -13.32 1.64
N ILE A 225 -5.29 -12.98 1.16
CA ILE A 225 -4.18 -13.94 1.04
C ILE A 225 -3.24 -13.91 2.25
N VAL A 226 -2.91 -12.73 2.77
CA VAL A 226 -1.88 -12.63 3.82
C VAL A 226 -2.30 -13.32 5.12
N PRO A 227 -3.54 -13.13 5.67
CA PRO A 227 -3.95 -13.79 6.90
C PRO A 227 -3.83 -15.32 6.89
N PRO A 228 -4.35 -16.07 5.89
CA PRO A 228 -4.21 -17.51 5.87
C PRO A 228 -2.75 -17.95 5.72
N VAL A 229 -1.93 -17.26 4.91
CA VAL A 229 -0.51 -17.61 4.74
C VAL A 229 0.25 -17.41 6.04
N VAL A 230 0.09 -16.26 6.70
CA VAL A 230 0.74 -16.00 7.99
C VAL A 230 0.27 -17.02 9.05
N LYS A 231 -1.01 -17.40 9.05
CA LYS A 231 -1.54 -18.45 9.94
C LYS A 231 -0.87 -19.80 9.71
N ILE A 232 -0.61 -20.16 8.45
CA ILE A 232 0.15 -21.37 8.10
C ILE A 232 1.59 -21.26 8.59
N CYS A 233 2.24 -20.11 8.37
CA CYS A 233 3.60 -19.86 8.86
C CYS A 233 3.70 -19.98 10.39
N TYR A 234 2.73 -19.47 11.15
CA TYR A 234 2.72 -19.64 12.61
C TYR A 234 2.53 -21.08 13.06
N LYS A 235 1.79 -21.90 12.30
CA LYS A 235 1.66 -23.34 12.58
C LYS A 235 2.95 -24.09 12.26
N ALA A 236 3.60 -23.76 11.15
CA ALA A 236 4.85 -24.40 10.73
C ALA A 236 6.06 -23.96 11.58
N PHE A 237 6.07 -22.70 12.00
CA PHE A 237 7.15 -22.08 12.77
C PHE A 237 6.60 -21.40 14.04
N PRO A 238 6.29 -22.17 15.10
CA PRO A 238 5.70 -21.62 16.33
C PRO A 238 6.53 -20.53 17.01
N SER A 239 7.85 -20.49 16.77
CA SER A 239 8.75 -19.44 17.27
C SER A 239 8.42 -18.04 16.75
N LEU A 240 7.75 -17.93 15.60
CA LEU A 240 7.31 -16.67 15.00
C LEU A 240 5.94 -16.21 15.52
N ALA A 241 5.18 -17.09 16.17
CA ALA A 241 3.85 -16.75 16.66
C ALA A 241 3.92 -15.66 17.75
N PRO A 242 2.95 -14.72 17.79
CA PRO A 242 2.88 -13.74 18.86
C PRO A 242 2.81 -14.43 20.22
N LYS A 243 3.77 -14.16 21.10
CA LYS A 243 3.75 -14.73 22.45
C LYS A 243 2.58 -14.12 23.23
N PRO A 244 1.82 -14.91 24.00
CA PRO A 244 0.81 -14.36 24.90
C PRO A 244 1.49 -13.37 25.84
N LYS A 245 0.93 -12.16 25.96
CA LYS A 245 1.41 -11.19 26.95
C LYS A 245 1.13 -11.78 28.33
N LYS A 246 2.19 -11.96 29.13
CA LYS A 246 2.07 -12.22 30.57
C LYS A 246 1.44 -11.01 31.25
#